data_AF-A0A368F622-F1
#
_entry.id   AF-A0A368F622-F1
#
_cell.length_a   1.000
_cell.length_b   1.000
_cell.length_c   1.000
_cell.angle_alpha   90.00
_cell.angle_beta   90.00
_cell.angle_gamma   90.00
#
_symmetry.space_group_name_H-M   'P 1'
#
loop_
_entity.id
_entity.type
_entity.pdbx_description
1 polymer ?
#
loop_
_entity_poly.entity_id
_entity_poly.type
_entity_poly.pdbx_seq_one_letter_code
_entity_poly.pdbx_strand_id
1 'polypeptide(L)'
;MLCTVIHANDETSQKRRHTIARYINLASALAWRDISKKIRLRFPNVSNFIDAGLLTEKEFQALESINEDCETIRWMAPLHWVQQIMRKEEAENKPTTSLFNNFMTELKLYRQSLRKLFCYDWVCVPLVYTQVAALATYAFFFFALFGRQNLIPEMKAGKEIDLIVPIFTIVQFMFFVGWFKVGQDLMRPFGLDDDDIEMNYILDRNIATSFAIVNRLQTVELPELEDDQFWKNKEAKVDPLPHTVFSRQLSEHRPKLHSYVQLGSSDEVANSTANCLRSEKEKRHINW
;
A
#
# COMPACT_ATOMS: atom_id res chain seq x y z
N MET A 1 -0.55 16.69 -9.97
CA MET A 1 0.66 17.18 -10.66
C MET A 1 0.50 17.23 -12.17
N LEU A 2 0.15 16.15 -12.86
CA LEU A 2 -0.04 16.21 -14.32
C LEU A 2 -1.08 17.26 -14.74
N CYS A 3 -2.27 17.23 -14.12
CA CYS A 3 -3.35 18.15 -14.45
C CYS A 3 -3.09 19.60 -14.03
N THR A 4 -2.15 19.84 -13.12
CA THR A 4 -1.72 21.21 -12.76
C THR A 4 -0.71 21.76 -13.76
N VAL A 5 0.08 20.90 -14.41
CA VAL A 5 1.00 21.32 -15.49
C VAL A 5 0.24 21.53 -16.79
N ILE A 6 -0.53 20.52 -17.21
CA ILE A 6 -1.41 20.59 -18.39
C ILE A 6 -2.82 20.86 -17.91
N HIS A 7 -3.15 22.13 -17.67
CA HIS A 7 -4.41 22.52 -17.03
C HIS A 7 -5.56 22.78 -18.02
N ALA A 8 -5.25 23.15 -19.26
CA ALA A 8 -6.25 23.53 -20.26
C ALA A 8 -7.19 22.36 -20.64
N ASN A 9 -8.44 22.69 -20.96
CA ASN A 9 -9.48 21.71 -21.31
C ASN A 9 -9.74 21.64 -22.83
N ASP A 10 -8.83 22.14 -23.65
CA ASP A 10 -8.84 21.90 -25.09
C ASP A 10 -8.57 20.43 -25.43
N GLU A 11 -8.99 20.02 -26.62
CA GLU A 11 -8.87 18.64 -27.09
C GLU A 11 -7.41 18.15 -27.10
N THR A 12 -6.44 19.03 -27.39
CA THR A 12 -5.02 18.69 -27.45
C THR A 12 -4.47 18.40 -26.05
N SER A 13 -4.71 19.28 -25.08
CA SER A 13 -4.31 19.07 -23.69
C SER A 13 -5.00 17.85 -23.06
N GLN A 14 -6.28 17.62 -23.36
CA GLN A 14 -6.97 16.40 -22.91
C GLN A 14 -6.32 15.13 -23.48
N LYS A 15 -6.04 15.10 -24.80
CA LYS A 15 -5.34 13.98 -25.44
C LYS A 15 -3.95 13.76 -24.86
N ARG A 16 -3.19 14.82 -24.56
CA ARG A 16 -1.88 14.73 -23.90
C ARG A 16 -1.98 14.10 -22.51
N ARG A 17 -2.88 14.59 -21.65
CA ARG A 17 -3.08 14.03 -20.31
C ARG A 17 -3.51 12.56 -20.37
N HIS A 18 -4.47 12.24 -21.24
CA HIS A 18 -4.96 10.88 -21.44
C HIS A 18 -3.84 9.94 -21.88
N THR A 19 -3.02 10.35 -22.85
CA THR A 19 -1.89 9.56 -23.35
C THR A 19 -0.81 9.38 -22.28
N ILE A 20 -0.50 10.42 -21.50
CA ILE A 20 0.46 10.32 -20.39
C ILE A 20 -0.03 9.33 -19.34
N ALA A 21 -1.31 9.40 -18.94
CA ALA A 21 -1.89 8.44 -18.00
C ALA A 21 -1.77 7.00 -18.53
N ARG A 22 -2.12 6.78 -19.81
CA ARG A 22 -1.99 5.48 -20.46
C ARG A 22 -0.54 4.97 -20.46
N TYR A 23 0.44 5.81 -20.78
CA TYR A 23 1.86 5.43 -20.77
C TYR A 23 2.41 5.12 -19.39
N ILE A 24 1.99 5.84 -18.35
CA ILE A 24 2.36 5.54 -16.96
C ILE A 24 1.83 4.16 -16.55
N ASN A 25 0.58 3.86 -16.90
CA ASN A 25 -0.05 2.56 -16.63
C ASN A 25 0.59 1.43 -17.45
N LEU A 26 0.89 1.68 -18.73
CA LEU A 26 1.59 0.75 -19.60
C LEU A 26 2.99 0.41 -19.06
N ALA A 27 3.74 1.41 -18.57
CA ALA A 27 5.03 1.18 -17.94
C ALA A 27 4.93 0.27 -16.71
N SER A 28 3.93 0.49 -15.84
CA SER A 28 3.68 -0.44 -14.72
C SER A 28 3.28 -1.82 -15.21
N ALA A 29 2.40 -1.93 -16.21
CA ALA A 29 1.92 -3.22 -16.70
C ALA A 29 3.04 -4.06 -17.31
N LEU A 30 3.91 -3.43 -18.10
CA LEU A 30 5.12 -4.06 -18.66
C LEU A 30 6.09 -4.49 -17.55
N ALA A 31 6.41 -3.59 -16.62
CA ALA A 31 7.31 -3.91 -15.51
C ALA A 31 6.76 -5.02 -14.60
N TRP A 32 5.47 -4.95 -14.27
CA TRP A 32 4.82 -5.92 -13.38
C TRP A 32 4.64 -7.28 -14.03
N ARG A 33 4.47 -7.34 -15.36
CA ARG A 33 4.47 -8.60 -16.12
C ARG A 33 5.80 -9.35 -16.00
N ASP A 34 6.90 -8.66 -15.81
CA ASP A 34 8.22 -9.28 -15.68
C ASP A 34 8.50 -9.84 -14.27
N ILE A 35 7.90 -9.25 -13.24
CA ILE A 35 8.12 -9.65 -11.84
C ILE A 35 6.99 -10.50 -11.22
N SER A 36 5.74 -10.38 -11.72
CA SER A 36 4.57 -11.03 -11.13
C SER A 36 4.00 -12.14 -11.99
N LYS A 37 3.84 -13.32 -11.39
CA LYS A 37 3.20 -14.47 -12.05
C LYS A 37 1.73 -14.17 -12.37
N LYS A 38 0.99 -13.55 -11.45
CA LYS A 38 -0.42 -13.14 -11.66
C LYS A 38 -0.58 -12.26 -12.91
N ILE A 39 0.29 -11.26 -13.08
CA ILE A 39 0.25 -10.37 -14.26
C ILE A 39 0.72 -11.08 -15.53
N ARG A 40 1.78 -11.90 -15.46
CA ARG A 40 2.26 -12.68 -16.61
C ARG A 40 1.20 -13.62 -17.16
N LEU A 41 0.41 -14.27 -16.29
CA LEU A 41 -0.69 -15.13 -16.70
C LEU A 41 -1.83 -14.35 -17.33
N ARG A 42 -2.11 -13.12 -16.86
CA ARG A 42 -3.13 -12.24 -17.44
C ARG A 42 -2.71 -11.68 -18.80
N PHE A 43 -1.44 -11.34 -18.97
CA PHE A 43 -0.88 -10.80 -20.23
C PHE A 43 0.33 -11.64 -20.68
N PRO A 44 0.11 -12.83 -21.25
CA PRO A 44 1.20 -13.71 -21.66
C PRO A 44 2.14 -13.06 -22.68
N ASN A 45 1.59 -12.33 -23.65
CA ASN A 45 2.33 -11.64 -24.70
C ASN A 45 2.17 -10.12 -24.58
N VAL A 46 3.15 -9.37 -25.09
CA VAL A 46 3.08 -7.89 -25.11
C VAL A 46 1.94 -7.42 -26.01
N SER A 47 1.60 -8.17 -27.06
CA SER A 47 0.46 -7.89 -27.92
C SER A 47 -0.88 -7.88 -27.19
N ASN A 48 -1.02 -8.60 -26.06
CA ASN A 48 -2.26 -8.57 -25.26
C ASN A 48 -2.54 -7.18 -24.67
N PHE A 49 -1.53 -6.29 -24.59
CA PHE A 49 -1.75 -4.90 -24.19
C PHE A 49 -2.44 -4.06 -25.27
N ILE A 50 -2.43 -4.52 -26.53
CA ILE A 50 -3.24 -3.93 -27.61
C ILE A 50 -4.71 -4.25 -27.36
N ASP A 51 -5.03 -5.52 -27.14
CA ASP A 51 -6.39 -5.98 -26.83
C ASP A 51 -6.94 -5.32 -25.56
N ALA A 52 -6.06 -5.09 -24.56
CA ALA A 52 -6.40 -4.40 -23.33
C ALA A 52 -6.56 -2.87 -23.47
N GLY A 53 -6.25 -2.29 -24.64
CA GLY A 53 -6.34 -0.85 -24.91
C GLY A 53 -5.26 0.00 -24.24
N LEU A 54 -4.20 -0.62 -23.69
CA LEU A 54 -3.07 0.11 -23.10
C LEU A 54 -2.03 0.51 -24.16
N LEU A 55 -1.98 -0.20 -25.28
CA LEU A 55 -1.03 -0.02 -26.36
C LEU A 55 -1.77 0.09 -27.70
N THR A 56 -1.30 0.94 -28.60
CA THR A 56 -1.78 0.95 -30.00
C THR A 56 -0.86 0.11 -30.88
N GLU A 57 -1.35 -0.32 -32.05
CA GLU A 57 -0.55 -1.12 -33.00
C GLU A 57 0.76 -0.43 -33.40
N LYS A 58 0.72 0.90 -33.64
CA LYS A 58 1.91 1.68 -34.00
C LYS A 58 2.91 1.76 -32.85
N GLU A 59 2.42 1.92 -31.62
CA GLU A 59 3.26 1.95 -30.43
C GLU A 59 3.85 0.57 -30.13
N PHE A 60 3.11 -0.51 -30.41
CA PHE A 60 3.62 -1.87 -30.32
C PHE A 60 4.78 -2.11 -31.26
N GLN A 61 4.66 -1.73 -32.54
CA GLN A 61 5.76 -1.84 -33.51
C GLN A 61 7.00 -1.06 -33.07
N ALA A 62 6.83 0.16 -32.56
CA ALA A 62 7.92 0.96 -32.02
C ALA A 62 8.54 0.33 -30.75
N LEU A 63 7.73 -0.32 -29.93
CA LEU A 63 8.19 -1.01 -28.72
C LEU A 63 8.99 -2.27 -29.06
N GLU A 64 8.57 -3.03 -30.07
CA GLU A 64 9.27 -4.21 -30.55
C GLU A 64 10.60 -3.85 -31.20
N SER A 65 10.66 -2.80 -32.04
CA SER A 65 11.94 -2.33 -32.60
C SER A 65 12.94 -1.92 -31.51
N ILE A 66 12.46 -1.26 -30.44
CA ILE A 66 13.32 -0.91 -29.29
C ILE A 66 13.81 -2.16 -28.55
N ASN A 67 12.97 -3.20 -28.47
CA ASN A 67 13.32 -4.44 -27.79
C ASN A 67 14.34 -5.27 -28.56
N GLU A 68 14.30 -5.24 -29.90
CA GLU A 68 15.30 -5.89 -30.76
C GLU A 68 16.71 -5.32 -30.50
N ASP A 69 16.81 -4.00 -30.30
CA ASP A 69 18.08 -3.35 -29.97
C ASP A 69 18.54 -3.63 -28.54
N CYS A 70 17.61 -3.62 -27.57
CA CYS A 70 17.92 -3.91 -26.17
C CYS A 70 16.70 -4.42 -25.39
N GLU A 71 16.76 -5.66 -24.93
CA GLU A 71 15.64 -6.29 -24.23
C GLU A 71 15.31 -5.63 -22.87
N THR A 72 16.31 -5.07 -22.20
CA THR A 72 16.16 -4.58 -20.81
C THR A 72 15.43 -3.25 -20.68
N ILE A 73 15.26 -2.50 -21.77
CA ILE A 73 14.69 -1.13 -21.73
C ILE A 73 13.21 -1.06 -22.09
N ARG A 74 12.57 -2.18 -22.48
CA ARG A 74 11.18 -2.22 -22.95
C ARG A 74 10.21 -1.49 -22.02
N TRP A 75 10.24 -1.78 -20.72
CA TRP A 75 9.33 -1.14 -19.75
C TRP A 75 9.62 0.35 -19.52
N MET A 76 10.83 0.83 -19.83
CA MET A 76 11.21 2.24 -19.68
C MET A 76 10.74 3.11 -20.85
N ALA A 77 10.48 2.51 -22.02
CA ALA A 77 10.12 3.24 -23.23
C ALA A 77 8.88 4.15 -23.06
N PRO A 78 7.75 3.71 -22.44
CA PRO A 78 6.60 4.58 -22.24
C PRO A 78 6.90 5.79 -21.34
N LEU A 79 7.79 5.62 -20.34
CA LEU A 79 8.20 6.73 -19.47
C LEU A 79 9.02 7.76 -20.26
N HIS A 80 9.86 7.31 -21.19
CA HIS A 80 10.59 8.21 -22.08
C HIS A 80 9.65 8.92 -23.06
N TRP A 81 8.62 8.25 -23.57
CA TRP A 81 7.58 8.89 -24.40
C TRP A 81 6.80 9.97 -23.61
N VAL A 82 6.52 9.75 -22.32
CA VAL A 82 5.97 10.80 -21.45
C VAL A 82 6.88 12.02 -21.42
N GLN A 83 8.19 11.84 -21.24
CA GLN A 83 9.15 12.96 -21.26
C GLN A 83 9.16 13.70 -22.61
N GLN A 84 8.99 12.98 -23.72
CA GLN A 84 8.87 13.61 -25.04
C GLN A 84 7.58 14.42 -25.20
N ILE A 85 6.45 13.93 -24.69
CA ILE A 85 5.19 14.69 -24.66
C ILE A 85 5.36 15.96 -23.81
N MET A 86 5.98 15.85 -22.63
CA MET A 86 6.23 17.00 -21.75
C MET A 86 7.16 18.03 -22.39
N ARG A 87 8.18 17.61 -23.15
CA ARG A 87 9.04 18.55 -23.90
C ARG A 87 8.27 19.30 -24.99
N LYS A 88 7.33 18.64 -25.66
CA LYS A 88 6.44 19.32 -26.64
C LYS A 88 5.51 20.32 -25.94
N GLU A 89 4.95 19.93 -24.80
CA GLU A 89 4.13 20.81 -23.96
C GLU A 89 4.93 22.06 -23.51
N GLU A 90 6.19 21.88 -23.12
CA GLU A 90 7.07 22.97 -22.73
C GLU A 90 7.32 23.97 -23.88
N ALA A 91 7.57 23.44 -25.08
CA ALA A 91 7.82 24.27 -26.26
C ALA A 91 6.58 25.07 -26.70
N GLU A 92 5.40 24.47 -26.61
CA GLU A 92 4.15 25.07 -27.10
C GLU A 92 3.48 25.99 -26.08
N ASN A 93 3.34 25.53 -24.83
CA ASN A 93 2.50 26.19 -23.83
C ASN A 93 3.30 26.86 -22.70
N LYS A 94 4.62 26.61 -22.63
CA LYS A 94 5.53 27.18 -21.60
C LYS A 94 4.93 27.12 -20.19
N PRO A 95 4.63 25.92 -19.68
CA PRO A 95 4.00 25.76 -18.37
C PRO A 95 4.92 26.31 -17.28
N THR A 96 4.35 26.59 -16.11
CA THR A 96 5.10 27.10 -14.96
C THR A 96 6.27 26.16 -14.62
N THR A 97 7.49 26.68 -14.68
CA THR A 97 8.74 25.90 -14.53
C THR A 97 8.78 25.09 -13.23
N SER A 98 8.27 25.62 -12.13
CA SER A 98 8.21 24.91 -10.85
C SER A 98 7.31 23.66 -10.92
N LEU A 99 6.13 23.77 -11.52
CA LEU A 99 5.20 22.65 -11.67
C LEU A 99 5.75 21.59 -12.62
N PHE A 100 6.39 22.02 -13.70
CA PHE A 100 7.06 21.13 -14.65
C PHE A 100 8.20 20.34 -13.99
N ASN A 101 9.09 21.02 -13.27
CA ASN A 101 10.20 20.39 -12.53
C ASN A 101 9.69 19.40 -11.47
N ASN A 102 8.61 19.75 -10.77
CA ASN A 102 7.99 18.85 -9.81
C ASN A 102 7.43 17.60 -10.50
N PHE A 103 6.73 17.74 -11.62
CA PHE A 103 6.25 16.59 -12.39
C PHE A 103 7.40 15.69 -12.86
N MET A 104 8.48 16.26 -13.38
CA MET A 104 9.65 15.49 -13.81
C MET A 104 10.33 14.76 -12.64
N THR A 105 10.34 15.37 -11.46
CA THR A 105 10.83 14.74 -10.22
C THR A 105 9.94 13.57 -9.81
N GLU A 106 8.62 13.74 -9.81
CA GLU A 106 7.66 12.65 -9.53
C GLU A 106 7.79 11.50 -10.53
N LEU A 107 7.97 11.79 -11.82
CA LEU A 107 8.19 10.77 -12.84
C LEU A 107 9.50 9.99 -12.59
N LYS A 108 10.56 10.68 -12.16
CA LYS A 108 11.82 10.06 -11.76
C LYS A 108 11.63 9.15 -10.54
N LEU A 109 10.89 9.59 -9.52
CA LEU A 109 10.59 8.80 -8.32
C LEU A 109 9.77 7.56 -8.69
N TYR A 110 8.76 7.71 -9.56
CA TYR A 110 7.98 6.59 -10.07
C TYR A 110 8.85 5.54 -10.77
N ARG A 111 9.75 5.98 -11.66
CA ARG A 111 10.72 5.09 -12.32
C ARG A 111 11.65 4.41 -11.32
N GLN A 112 12.09 5.11 -10.28
CA GLN A 112 12.93 4.54 -9.22
C GLN A 112 12.18 3.46 -8.43
N SER A 113 10.89 3.65 -8.14
CA SER A 113 10.04 2.64 -7.50
C SER A 113 9.91 1.38 -8.36
N LEU A 114 9.68 1.53 -9.68
CA LEU A 114 9.66 0.38 -10.61
C LEU A 114 11.02 -0.33 -10.64
N ARG A 115 12.12 0.42 -10.71
CA ARG A 115 13.48 -0.18 -10.65
C ARG A 115 13.72 -0.91 -9.32
N LYS A 116 13.23 -0.38 -8.20
CA LYS A 116 13.37 -1.01 -6.88
C LYS A 116 12.68 -2.37 -6.85
N LEU A 117 11.51 -2.50 -7.49
CA LEU A 117 10.81 -3.78 -7.64
C LEU A 117 11.67 -4.79 -8.41
N PHE A 118 12.25 -4.38 -9.55
CA PHE A 118 13.19 -5.24 -10.29
C PHE A 118 14.40 -5.64 -9.46
N CYS A 119 14.94 -4.75 -8.63
CA CYS A 119 16.06 -5.11 -7.75
C CYS A 119 15.68 -6.16 -6.70
N TYR A 120 14.46 -6.11 -6.15
CA TYR A 120 13.99 -7.13 -5.20
C TYR A 120 13.73 -8.49 -5.87
N ASP A 121 13.25 -8.48 -7.12
CA ASP A 121 13.06 -9.71 -7.89
C ASP A 121 14.41 -10.33 -8.30
N TRP A 122 15.32 -9.49 -8.82
CA TRP A 122 16.63 -9.95 -9.30
C TRP A 122 17.55 -10.39 -8.16
N VAL A 123 17.61 -9.61 -7.08
CA VAL A 123 18.48 -9.90 -5.92
C VAL A 123 17.65 -10.56 -4.83
N CYS A 124 17.47 -11.87 -4.98
CA CYS A 124 16.86 -12.72 -3.97
C CYS A 124 17.72 -12.85 -2.70
N VAL A 125 17.11 -13.23 -1.59
CA VAL A 125 17.83 -13.64 -0.37
C VAL A 125 18.84 -14.73 -0.73
N PRO A 126 20.12 -14.63 -0.29
CA PRO A 126 21.13 -15.62 -0.62
C PRO A 126 20.66 -17.04 -0.30
N LEU A 127 20.79 -17.94 -1.28
CA LEU A 127 20.28 -19.31 -1.18
C LEU A 127 20.80 -20.01 0.08
N VAL A 128 22.07 -19.81 0.43
CA VAL A 128 22.69 -20.39 1.62
C VAL A 128 21.96 -20.01 2.92
N TYR A 129 21.41 -18.80 3.05
CA TYR A 129 20.68 -18.40 4.25
C TYR A 129 19.39 -19.21 4.40
N THR A 130 18.65 -19.37 3.30
CA THR A 130 17.42 -20.18 3.30
C THR A 130 17.71 -21.65 3.54
N GLN A 131 18.80 -22.18 2.98
CA GLN A 131 19.23 -23.56 3.17
C GLN A 131 19.67 -23.84 4.60
N VAL A 132 20.45 -22.95 5.22
CA VAL A 132 20.88 -23.09 6.61
C VAL A 132 19.68 -23.05 7.56
N ALA A 133 18.74 -22.13 7.35
CA ALA A 133 17.51 -22.08 8.13
C ALA A 133 16.69 -23.38 7.99
N ALA A 134 16.48 -23.85 6.74
CA ALA A 134 15.76 -25.09 6.48
C ALA A 134 16.44 -26.30 7.14
N LEU A 135 17.76 -26.42 6.98
CA LEU A 135 18.55 -27.50 7.58
C LEU A 135 18.44 -27.49 9.10
N ALA A 136 18.58 -26.32 9.75
CA ALA A 136 18.49 -26.19 11.19
C ALA A 136 17.10 -26.61 11.71
N THR A 137 16.03 -26.11 11.09
CA THR A 137 14.65 -26.46 11.47
C THR A 137 14.38 -27.94 11.27
N TYR A 138 14.75 -28.51 10.12
CA TYR A 138 14.47 -29.91 9.81
C TYR A 138 15.36 -30.88 10.61
N ALA A 139 16.64 -30.56 10.81
CA ALA A 139 17.52 -31.38 11.63
C ALA A 139 17.06 -31.44 13.09
N PHE A 140 16.63 -30.30 13.66
CA PHE A 140 16.08 -30.26 15.01
C PHE A 140 14.90 -31.21 15.17
N PHE A 141 13.93 -31.17 14.24
CA PHE A 141 12.76 -32.06 14.31
C PHE A 141 13.06 -33.50 13.92
N PHE A 142 14.04 -33.75 13.04
CA PHE A 142 14.52 -35.10 12.75
C PHE A 142 15.05 -35.77 14.02
N PHE A 143 15.93 -35.11 14.77
CA PHE A 143 16.44 -35.68 16.03
C PHE A 143 15.37 -35.70 17.14
N ALA A 144 14.49 -34.70 17.22
CA ALA A 144 13.40 -34.70 18.18
C ALA A 144 12.42 -35.87 17.97
N LEU A 145 12.27 -36.35 16.73
CA LEU A 145 11.42 -37.51 16.41
C LEU A 145 11.91 -38.79 17.09
N PHE A 146 13.22 -38.95 17.29
CA PHE A 146 13.79 -40.07 18.04
C PHE A 146 13.98 -39.75 19.52
N GLY A 147 14.48 -38.54 19.83
CA GLY A 147 14.88 -38.15 21.18
C GLY A 147 13.73 -37.82 22.13
N ARG A 148 12.51 -37.62 21.60
CA ARG A 148 11.31 -37.33 22.41
C ARG A 148 10.29 -38.46 22.39
N GLN A 149 10.71 -39.67 22.02
CA GLN A 149 9.92 -40.88 22.20
C GLN A 149 9.93 -41.29 23.67
N ASN A 150 8.77 -41.66 24.20
CA ASN A 150 8.66 -42.24 25.54
C ASN A 150 9.10 -43.72 25.46
N LEU A 151 10.37 -43.99 25.79
CA LEU A 151 10.94 -45.34 25.74
C LEU A 151 10.47 -46.25 26.89
N ILE A 152 10.05 -45.63 28.00
CA ILE A 152 9.52 -46.29 29.19
C ILE A 152 8.21 -45.56 29.53
N PRO A 153 7.12 -46.28 29.90
CA PRO A 153 5.89 -45.64 30.38
C PRO A 153 6.25 -44.61 31.46
N GLU A 154 5.86 -43.36 31.29
CA GLU A 154 6.37 -42.26 32.13
C GLU A 154 6.04 -42.46 33.62
N MET A 155 4.99 -43.23 33.92
CA MET A 155 4.67 -43.70 35.28
C MET A 155 5.76 -44.55 35.94
N LYS A 156 6.48 -45.39 35.18
CA LYS A 156 7.62 -46.17 35.70
C LYS A 156 8.88 -45.32 35.89
N ALA A 157 8.93 -44.13 35.29
CA ALA A 157 9.99 -43.15 35.45
C ALA A 157 9.69 -42.07 36.51
N GLY A 158 8.57 -42.21 37.24
CA GLY A 158 8.20 -41.31 38.35
C GLY A 158 7.44 -40.05 37.95
N LYS A 159 6.93 -39.94 36.71
CA LYS A 159 6.01 -38.86 36.32
C LYS A 159 4.56 -39.26 36.56
N GLU A 160 3.74 -38.29 36.98
CA GLU A 160 2.32 -38.51 37.32
C GLU A 160 1.42 -38.77 36.11
N ILE A 161 1.85 -38.36 34.91
CA ILE A 161 1.07 -38.45 33.66
C ILE A 161 1.94 -39.14 32.60
N ASP A 162 1.36 -40.12 31.90
CA ASP A 162 1.97 -40.78 30.74
C ASP A 162 1.33 -40.24 29.45
N LEU A 163 2.03 -39.32 28.78
CA LEU A 163 1.53 -38.72 27.55
C LEU A 163 1.88 -39.60 26.35
N ILE A 164 0.93 -40.45 25.94
CA ILE A 164 1.05 -41.28 24.72
C ILE A 164 1.27 -40.40 23.46
N VAL A 165 0.64 -39.23 23.43
CA VAL A 165 0.78 -38.25 22.34
C VAL A 165 1.67 -37.10 22.81
N PRO A 166 2.75 -36.73 22.09
CA PRO A 166 3.69 -35.71 22.53
C PRO A 166 3.16 -34.30 22.23
N ILE A 167 2.12 -33.86 22.96
CA ILE A 167 1.38 -32.60 22.73
C ILE A 167 2.33 -31.38 22.69
N PHE A 168 3.25 -31.26 23.66
CA PHE A 168 4.20 -30.14 23.69
C PHE A 168 5.17 -30.13 22.51
N THR A 169 5.60 -31.31 22.03
CA THR A 169 6.43 -31.42 20.83
C THR A 169 5.66 -31.00 19.58
N ILE A 170 4.37 -31.35 19.49
CA ILE A 170 3.49 -30.92 18.38
C ILE A 170 3.32 -29.39 18.41
N VAL A 171 3.09 -28.78 19.58
CA VAL A 171 2.99 -27.32 19.70
C VAL A 171 4.29 -26.64 19.31
N GLN A 172 5.45 -27.16 19.74
CA GLN A 172 6.75 -26.66 19.31
C GLN A 172 6.94 -26.80 17.80
N PHE A 173 6.54 -27.93 17.22
CA PHE A 173 6.57 -28.13 15.76
C PHE A 173 5.77 -27.06 15.04
N MET A 174 4.52 -26.82 15.45
CA MET A 174 3.67 -25.78 14.86
C MET A 174 4.32 -24.39 14.96
N PHE A 175 4.94 -24.06 16.10
CA PHE A 175 5.59 -22.75 16.27
C PHE A 175 6.82 -22.59 15.37
N PHE A 176 7.77 -23.52 15.41
CA PHE A 176 9.03 -23.38 14.66
C PHE A 176 8.87 -23.61 13.16
N VAL A 177 8.10 -24.62 12.75
CA VAL A 177 7.84 -24.87 11.32
C VAL A 177 6.90 -23.82 10.77
N GLY A 178 5.88 -23.41 11.53
CA GLY A 178 4.99 -22.31 11.15
C GLY A 178 5.77 -21.00 10.97
N TRP A 179 6.65 -20.65 11.90
CA TRP A 179 7.48 -19.44 11.76
C TRP A 179 8.44 -19.53 10.58
N PHE A 180 9.05 -20.70 10.34
CA PHE A 180 9.86 -20.93 9.14
C PHE A 180 9.03 -20.75 7.85
N LYS A 181 7.80 -21.28 7.82
CA LYS A 181 6.88 -21.17 6.68
C LYS A 181 6.47 -19.73 6.38
N VAL A 182 6.16 -18.93 7.41
CA VAL A 182 5.91 -17.49 7.24
C VAL A 182 7.09 -16.80 6.52
N GLY A 183 8.32 -17.16 6.87
CA GLY A 183 9.50 -16.65 6.17
C GLY A 183 9.56 -17.06 4.69
N GLN A 184 9.16 -18.30 4.35
CA GLN A 184 9.15 -18.79 2.98
C GLN A 184 8.08 -18.08 2.12
N ASP A 185 6.90 -17.87 2.69
CA ASP A 185 5.77 -17.27 1.97
C ASP A 185 6.06 -15.78 1.69
N LEU A 186 6.60 -15.06 2.68
CA LEU A 186 6.97 -13.64 2.53
C LEU A 186 8.16 -13.39 1.59
N MET A 187 8.91 -14.42 1.20
CA MET A 187 10.05 -14.25 0.29
C MET A 187 9.63 -13.93 -1.15
N ARG A 188 8.42 -14.30 -1.58
CA ARG A 188 7.95 -14.11 -2.97
C ARG A 188 6.54 -13.51 -3.04
N PRO A 189 6.37 -12.24 -2.63
CA PRO A 189 5.06 -11.59 -2.50
C PRO A 189 4.31 -11.32 -3.83
N PHE A 190 4.89 -11.70 -4.97
CA PHE A 190 4.33 -11.52 -6.32
C PHE A 190 4.00 -12.86 -7.01
N GLY A 191 3.90 -13.93 -6.22
CA GLY A 191 3.61 -15.29 -6.65
C GLY A 191 2.14 -15.50 -7.00
N LEU A 192 1.62 -16.65 -6.58
CA LEU A 192 0.23 -17.08 -6.81
C LEU A 192 -0.46 -17.48 -5.49
N ASP A 193 0.16 -17.18 -4.34
CA ASP A 193 -0.35 -17.56 -3.03
C ASP A 193 -1.50 -16.62 -2.63
N ASP A 194 -2.34 -17.07 -1.69
CA ASP A 194 -3.55 -16.35 -1.27
C ASP A 194 -3.22 -14.99 -0.62
N ASP A 195 -2.09 -14.92 0.12
CA ASP A 195 -1.62 -13.72 0.80
C ASP A 195 -0.68 -12.85 -0.06
N ASP A 196 -0.44 -13.24 -1.33
CA ASP A 196 0.37 -12.43 -2.25
C ASP A 196 -0.33 -11.14 -2.65
N ILE A 197 0.47 -10.12 -2.97
CA ILE A 197 -0.03 -8.80 -3.37
C ILE A 197 -0.97 -8.92 -4.58
N GLU A 198 -2.13 -8.29 -4.47
CA GLU A 198 -3.17 -8.32 -5.52
C GLU A 198 -2.87 -7.37 -6.68
N MET A 199 -1.84 -7.74 -7.45
CA MET A 199 -1.32 -6.95 -8.56
C MET A 199 -2.36 -6.66 -9.64
N ASN A 200 -3.26 -7.63 -9.92
CA ASN A 200 -4.33 -7.45 -10.90
C ASN A 200 -5.31 -6.35 -10.46
N TYR A 201 -5.79 -6.42 -9.22
CA TYR A 201 -6.67 -5.41 -8.65
C TYR A 201 -6.01 -4.03 -8.63
N ILE A 202 -4.75 -3.95 -8.19
CA ILE A 202 -4.01 -2.69 -8.15
C ILE A 202 -3.87 -2.09 -9.56
N LEU A 203 -3.57 -2.91 -10.58
CA LEU A 203 -3.47 -2.46 -11.96
C LEU A 203 -4.79 -1.89 -12.48
N ASP A 204 -5.89 -2.63 -12.31
CA ASP A 204 -7.22 -2.20 -12.74
C ASP A 204 -7.67 -0.92 -12.03
N ARG A 205 -7.45 -0.87 -10.72
CA ARG A 205 -7.74 0.31 -9.89
C ARG A 205 -6.92 1.52 -10.34
N ASN A 206 -5.63 1.35 -10.66
CA ASN A 206 -4.78 2.44 -11.11
C ASN A 206 -5.19 2.95 -12.50
N ILE A 207 -5.53 2.06 -13.42
CA ILE A 207 -6.05 2.43 -14.74
C ILE A 207 -7.34 3.24 -14.60
N ALA A 208 -8.33 2.73 -13.85
CA ALA A 208 -9.59 3.43 -13.65
C ALA A 208 -9.40 4.79 -12.97
N THR A 209 -8.59 4.84 -11.90
CA THR A 209 -8.35 6.07 -11.13
C THR A 209 -7.61 7.12 -11.95
N SER A 210 -6.56 6.72 -12.69
CA SER A 210 -5.77 7.65 -13.50
C SER A 210 -6.60 8.30 -14.61
N PHE A 211 -7.43 7.52 -15.33
CA PHE A 211 -8.34 8.07 -16.33
C PHE A 211 -9.45 8.91 -15.73
N ALA A 212 -10.00 8.53 -14.57
CA ALA A 212 -10.95 9.37 -13.85
C ALA A 212 -10.34 10.73 -13.47
N ILE A 213 -9.08 10.77 -13.05
CA ILE A 213 -8.39 12.02 -12.71
C ILE A 213 -8.16 12.89 -13.96
N VAL A 214 -7.56 12.33 -15.01
CA VAL A 214 -7.13 13.14 -16.17
C VAL A 214 -8.25 13.59 -17.08
N ASN A 215 -9.35 12.83 -17.11
CA ASN A 215 -10.52 13.12 -17.89
C ASN A 215 -11.58 13.73 -16.97
N ARG A 216 -12.29 12.91 -16.19
CA ARG A 216 -13.49 13.34 -15.45
C ARG A 216 -13.21 14.45 -14.44
N LEU A 217 -12.25 14.29 -13.54
CA LEU A 217 -12.02 15.28 -12.47
C LEU A 217 -11.43 16.59 -13.02
N GLN A 218 -10.64 16.53 -14.10
CA GLN A 218 -10.04 17.72 -14.68
C GLN A 218 -11.03 18.52 -15.55
N THR A 219 -11.99 17.85 -16.20
CA THR A 219 -12.96 18.51 -17.07
C THR A 219 -14.21 18.99 -16.34
N VAL A 220 -14.47 18.50 -15.12
CA VAL A 220 -15.60 18.96 -14.31
C VAL A 220 -15.35 20.40 -13.90
N GLU A 221 -16.33 21.25 -14.20
CA GLU A 221 -16.33 22.64 -13.74
C GLU A 221 -16.48 22.69 -12.22
N LEU A 222 -15.75 23.60 -11.59
CA LEU A 222 -15.86 23.83 -10.15
C LEU A 222 -17.31 24.25 -9.86
N PRO A 223 -18.00 23.60 -8.90
CA PRO A 223 -19.29 24.09 -8.43
C PRO A 223 -19.20 25.54 -7.95
N GLU A 224 -20.30 26.27 -8.04
CA GLU A 224 -20.34 27.63 -7.50
C GLU A 224 -19.92 27.63 -6.02
N LEU A 225 -19.12 28.62 -5.65
CA LEU A 225 -18.62 28.75 -4.29
C LEU A 225 -19.77 29.18 -3.39
N GLU A 226 -20.29 28.25 -2.61
CA GLU A 226 -21.33 28.50 -1.62
C GLU A 226 -20.74 28.59 -0.20
N ASP A 227 -21.30 29.49 0.60
CA ASP A 227 -20.96 29.63 2.01
C ASP A 227 -21.38 28.38 2.80
N ASP A 228 -20.39 27.58 3.21
CA ASP A 228 -20.62 26.41 4.07
C ASP A 228 -20.99 26.81 5.52
N GLN A 229 -21.35 25.83 6.34
CA GLN A 229 -21.78 26.07 7.73
C GLN A 229 -20.67 26.65 8.62
N PHE A 230 -19.41 26.33 8.34
CA PHE A 230 -18.27 26.85 9.08
C PHE A 230 -17.96 28.28 8.66
N TRP A 231 -18.09 28.59 7.38
CA TRP A 231 -17.92 29.95 6.86
C TRP A 231 -19.00 30.91 7.37
N LYS A 232 -20.26 30.48 7.36
CA LYS A 232 -21.40 31.26 7.91
C LYS A 232 -21.22 31.61 9.38
N ASN A 233 -20.62 30.70 10.15
CA ASN A 233 -20.41 30.84 11.59
C ASN A 233 -18.94 31.15 11.96
N LYS A 234 -18.17 31.76 11.05
CA LYS A 234 -16.72 31.99 11.23
C LYS A 234 -16.33 32.81 12.48
N GLU A 235 -17.25 33.63 12.99
CA GLU A 235 -17.04 34.45 14.19
C GLU A 235 -17.50 33.74 15.47
N ALA A 236 -18.29 32.66 15.33
CA ALA A 236 -18.74 31.87 16.46
C ALA A 236 -17.67 30.86 16.89
N LYS A 237 -17.76 30.40 18.13
CA LYS A 237 -16.97 29.27 18.60
C LYS A 237 -17.37 28.03 17.81
N VAL A 238 -16.39 27.32 17.23
CA VAL A 238 -16.63 26.08 16.50
C VAL A 238 -17.02 24.98 17.49
N ASP A 239 -18.26 24.50 17.39
CA ASP A 239 -18.74 23.37 18.17
C ASP A 239 -18.11 22.04 17.70
N PRO A 240 -17.99 21.04 18.59
CA PRO A 240 -17.54 19.70 18.19
C PRO A 240 -18.45 19.10 17.11
N LEU A 241 -17.84 18.37 16.17
CA LEU A 241 -18.58 17.68 15.11
C LEU A 241 -19.62 16.71 15.72
N PRO A 242 -20.81 16.60 15.09
CA PRO A 242 -21.85 15.74 15.60
C PRO A 242 -21.46 14.25 15.48
N HIS A 243 -21.78 13.49 16.52
CA HIS A 243 -21.66 12.05 16.52
C HIS A 243 -22.97 11.40 16.06
N THR A 244 -22.87 10.37 15.21
CA THR A 244 -23.98 9.44 14.98
C THR A 244 -24.27 8.65 16.25
N VAL A 245 -25.47 8.05 16.35
CA VAL A 245 -25.89 7.23 17.49
C VAL A 245 -24.86 6.13 17.81
N PHE A 246 -24.34 5.46 16.79
CA PHE A 246 -23.32 4.41 16.94
C PHE A 246 -21.98 4.97 17.42
N SER A 247 -21.52 6.08 16.83
CA SER A 247 -20.22 6.66 17.23
C SER A 247 -20.22 7.19 18.67
N ARG A 248 -21.36 7.67 19.18
CA ARG A 248 -21.48 8.12 20.58
C ARG A 248 -21.36 6.98 21.59
N GLN A 249 -21.64 5.74 21.17
CA GLN A 249 -21.52 4.55 22.02
C GLN A 249 -20.07 4.03 22.11
N LEU A 250 -19.18 4.52 21.25
CA LEU A 250 -17.77 4.13 21.27
C LEU A 250 -17.11 4.67 22.55
N SER A 251 -16.34 3.80 23.22
CA SER A 251 -15.53 4.19 24.37
C SER A 251 -14.29 4.96 23.89
N GLU A 252 -14.47 6.24 23.60
CA GLU A 252 -13.37 7.13 23.23
C GLU A 252 -12.66 7.67 24.48
N HIS A 253 -11.34 7.50 24.51
CA HIS A 253 -10.51 8.12 25.52
C HIS A 253 -10.10 9.50 25.03
N ARG A 254 -10.29 10.54 25.85
CA ARG A 254 -9.77 11.87 25.53
C ARG A 254 -8.26 11.79 25.30
N PRO A 255 -7.70 12.60 24.37
CA PRO A 255 -6.26 12.63 24.14
C PRO A 255 -5.54 12.91 25.46
N LYS A 256 -4.76 11.94 25.92
CA LYS A 256 -3.94 12.08 27.13
C LYS A 256 -2.73 12.94 26.76
N LEU A 257 -2.76 14.21 27.16
CA LEU A 257 -1.54 15.03 27.15
C LEU A 257 -0.55 14.37 28.12
N HIS A 258 0.60 13.95 27.61
CA HIS A 258 1.58 13.15 28.37
C HIS A 258 2.25 13.97 29.50
N SER A 259 2.07 15.29 29.49
CA SER A 259 2.50 16.23 30.52
C SER A 259 1.30 16.95 31.14
N TYR A 260 0.47 16.24 31.91
CA TYR A 260 -0.49 16.93 32.77
C TYR A 260 0.18 17.21 34.12
N VAL A 261 0.74 18.42 34.27
CA VAL A 261 1.05 18.98 35.59
C VAL A 261 -0.16 19.81 35.99
N GLN A 262 -0.88 19.35 37.02
CA GLN A 262 -1.96 20.13 37.62
C GLN A 262 -1.33 21.28 38.41
N LEU A 263 -1.21 22.45 37.79
CA LEU A 263 -0.91 23.68 38.53
C LEU A 263 -2.14 23.98 39.39
N GLY A 264 -1.95 23.89 40.72
CA GLY A 264 -3.01 24.16 41.69
C GLY A 264 -3.60 25.54 41.46
N SER A 265 -4.93 25.62 41.44
CA SER A 265 -5.69 26.86 41.42
C SER A 265 -5.56 27.55 42.78
N SER A 266 -4.56 28.42 42.91
CA SER A 266 -4.67 29.60 43.76
C SER A 266 -4.74 30.78 42.83
N ASP A 267 -5.97 31.13 42.43
CA ASP A 267 -6.46 32.52 42.43
C ASP A 267 -7.96 32.48 42.16
N GLU A 268 -8.70 32.94 43.16
CA GLU A 268 -10.15 33.09 43.15
C GLU A 268 -10.59 34.19 42.15
N VAL A 269 -11.89 34.18 41.85
CA VAL A 269 -12.71 35.26 41.28
C VAL A 269 -12.91 35.21 39.75
N ALA A 270 -14.01 34.59 39.32
CA ALA A 270 -15.20 35.34 38.88
C ALA A 270 -16.27 34.39 38.30
N ASN A 271 -17.49 34.53 38.82
CA ASN A 271 -18.70 33.86 38.38
C ASN A 271 -18.96 34.00 36.87
N SER A 272 -19.12 32.88 36.14
CA SER A 272 -20.23 32.76 35.18
C SER A 272 -20.57 31.29 34.92
N THR A 273 -21.88 31.05 34.90
CA THR A 273 -22.56 29.77 34.74
C THR A 273 -22.11 28.98 33.52
N ALA A 274 -21.35 27.91 33.74
CA ALA A 274 -21.20 26.82 32.77
C ALA A 274 -21.69 25.53 33.45
N ASN A 275 -22.88 25.09 33.06
CA ASN A 275 -23.45 23.78 33.39
C ASN A 275 -22.57 22.67 32.78
N CYS A 276 -21.47 22.36 33.45
CA CYS A 276 -20.73 21.13 33.24
C CYS A 276 -21.45 20.04 34.05
N LEU A 277 -22.14 19.16 33.33
CA LEU A 277 -22.70 17.91 33.86
C LEU A 277 -21.60 17.10 34.56
N ARG A 278 -21.52 17.30 35.88
CA ARG A 278 -20.71 16.50 36.80
C ARG A 278 -21.43 15.17 37.01
N SER A 279 -21.20 14.20 36.13
CA SER A 279 -21.59 12.81 36.40
C SER A 279 -20.59 12.22 37.40
N GLU A 280 -20.76 12.53 38.68
CA GLU A 280 -20.18 11.73 39.77
C GLU A 280 -20.85 10.35 39.75
N LYS A 281 -20.22 9.38 39.10
CA LYS A 281 -20.51 7.97 39.37
C LYS A 281 -19.85 7.62 40.69
N GLU A 282 -20.64 7.68 41.78
CA GLU A 282 -20.32 7.01 43.03
C GLU A 282 -19.98 5.54 42.75
N LYS A 283 -18.72 5.16 42.99
CA LYS A 283 -18.33 3.75 43.08
C LYS A 283 -18.93 3.18 44.37
N ARG A 284 -20.09 2.53 44.28
CA ARG A 284 -20.54 1.64 45.35
C ARG A 284 -19.65 0.40 45.37
N HIS A 285 -18.77 0.33 46.37
CA HIS A 285 -18.14 -0.93 46.77
C HIS A 285 -19.22 -1.85 47.33
N ILE A 286 -19.44 -2.97 46.64
CA ILE A 286 -20.17 -4.12 47.20
C ILE A 286 -19.10 -4.94 47.92
N ASN A 287 -19.15 -4.95 49.25
CA ASN A 287 -18.51 -5.98 50.04
C ASN A 287 -19.38 -7.25 49.96
N TRP A 288 -18.71 -8.40 49.84
CA TRP A 288 -19.29 -9.74 49.86
C TRP A 288 -20.15 -9.98 51.11
#